data_AF-A0A7S2HR06-F1
#
_entry.id   AF-A0A7S2HR06-F1
#
_cell.length_a   1.000
_cell.length_b   1.000
_cell.length_c   1.000
_cell.angle_alpha   90.00
_cell.angle_beta   90.00
_cell.angle_gamma   90.00
#
_symmetry.space_group_name_H-M   'P 1'
#
loop_
_entity.id
_entity.type
_entity.pdbx_description
1 polymer ?
#
loop_
_entity_poly.entity_id
_entity_poly.type
_entity_poly.pdbx_seq_one_letter_code
_entity_poly.pdbx_strand_id
1 'polypeptide(L)'
;MVLYGSSIARHIKYLSSSAKWSPPSSVICHGEIRKKSTNAEVEPAHSSINNFINENESSATQENNEIEYKSLPSHERATFAFAKLLSPGKTTIVFDDFVSVLSEMRLDFGLSRVELARVFRKLDLNGDGHLTLDEFRAGKPNCPLTKALVESLVGSTVRSEQDLDFPHDDFDWGVSTAKFYSAPMSEDFVGDNVHIRKLLDYDFHNNYTHKRQLYQDRMIRRNVLLEGSSTDEPWLVCTCGPMGAGKGWVLGWMSANGYLPLERISKIDPDAFKIRMPEWPIYQQNSLDLAGKQTHAESGYIAEIAAHLAMDNSMNVWVDGSLRNYEWYAKHFVKVREKWPQYRIAILAITAPDETIQKRLKHREEMTGRHVDPDLQRDSSKGVEVGLRELAPSVDLIAHVCNSNEGDMNTPPILKYVSLIDSSGNWELVKDLTNH
;
A
#
# COMPACT_ATOMS: atom_id res chain seq x y z
N MET A 1 -53.07 -32.09 -7.34
CA MET A 1 -52.47 -32.25 -6.00
C MET A 1 -51.65 -30.99 -5.75
N VAL A 2 -52.24 -30.14 -4.91
CA VAL A 2 -51.85 -28.86 -4.27
C VAL A 2 -50.62 -28.06 -4.78
N LEU A 3 -50.93 -26.82 -5.16
CA LEU A 3 -50.10 -25.64 -5.45
C LEU A 3 -49.19 -25.22 -4.28
N TYR A 4 -48.04 -24.62 -4.56
CA TYR A 4 -47.65 -23.31 -4.00
C TYR A 4 -46.44 -22.75 -4.77
N GLY A 5 -46.73 -21.88 -5.72
CA GLY A 5 -45.83 -20.80 -6.10
C GLY A 5 -46.36 -19.53 -5.46
N SER A 6 -45.54 -18.87 -4.64
CA SER A 6 -45.65 -17.44 -4.33
C SER A 6 -44.56 -17.03 -3.35
N SER A 7 -43.78 -16.03 -3.76
CA SER A 7 -43.40 -14.86 -2.94
C SER A 7 -42.91 -15.12 -1.51
N ILE A 8 -41.60 -15.00 -1.28
CA ILE A 8 -41.10 -14.49 0.00
C ILE A 8 -40.07 -13.38 -0.26
N ALA A 9 -40.47 -12.21 0.24
CA ALA A 9 -39.78 -10.94 0.28
C ALA A 9 -38.30 -11.02 0.69
N ARG A 10 -37.44 -10.30 -0.04
CA ARG A 10 -36.17 -9.82 0.49
C ARG A 10 -36.46 -8.83 1.61
N HIS A 11 -36.23 -9.23 2.85
CA HIS A 11 -36.08 -8.31 3.96
C HIS A 11 -34.65 -7.74 3.94
N ILE A 12 -34.45 -6.63 3.25
CA ILE A 12 -33.29 -5.76 3.53
C ILE A 12 -33.72 -4.88 4.69
N LYS A 13 -33.26 -5.20 5.90
CA LYS A 13 -33.46 -4.35 7.07
C LYS A 13 -32.52 -3.15 6.93
N TYR A 14 -33.06 -1.99 6.57
CA TYR A 14 -32.34 -0.71 6.67
C TYR A 14 -32.17 -0.37 8.15
N LEU A 15 -30.98 -0.55 8.70
CA LEU A 15 -30.59 0.10 9.94
C LEU A 15 -30.16 1.53 9.61
N SER A 16 -31.13 2.44 9.47
CA SER A 16 -30.85 3.89 9.50
C SER A 16 -30.93 4.38 10.95
N SER A 17 -30.07 3.86 11.82
CA SER A 17 -29.81 4.54 13.10
C SER A 17 -28.61 5.44 12.90
N SER A 18 -28.83 6.75 12.93
CA SER A 18 -27.77 7.75 13.14
C SER A 18 -27.20 7.59 14.55
N ALA A 19 -26.52 6.48 14.81
CA ALA A 19 -25.73 6.28 16.01
C ALA A 19 -24.41 7.03 15.79
N LYS A 20 -24.23 8.14 16.52
CA LYS A 20 -22.90 8.72 16.70
C LYS A 20 -22.07 7.68 17.46
N TRP A 21 -21.27 6.91 16.73
CA TRP A 21 -20.33 5.98 17.33
C TRP A 21 -19.20 6.80 17.96
N SER A 22 -19.15 6.84 19.29
CA SER A 22 -18.07 7.46 20.04
C SER A 22 -16.91 6.47 20.15
N PRO A 23 -15.66 6.88 19.83
CA PRO A 23 -14.50 6.02 20.04
C PRO A 23 -14.33 5.71 21.54
N PRO A 24 -13.74 4.55 21.90
CA PRO A 24 -13.47 4.23 23.29
C PRO A 24 -12.54 5.27 23.92
N SER A 25 -12.91 5.73 25.12
CA SER A 25 -12.15 6.66 25.94
C SER A 25 -10.71 6.16 26.09
N SER A 26 -9.73 7.02 25.78
CA SER A 26 -8.33 6.74 26.05
C SER A 26 -8.13 6.44 27.54
N VAL A 27 -7.58 5.27 27.84
CA VAL A 27 -7.08 4.93 29.18
C VAL A 27 -5.84 5.80 29.40
N ILE A 28 -5.98 6.85 30.21
CA ILE A 28 -4.86 7.66 30.67
C ILE A 28 -4.12 6.85 31.74
N CYS A 29 -3.02 6.21 31.36
CA CYS A 29 -2.07 5.65 32.31
C CYS A 29 -1.22 6.79 32.90
N HIS A 30 -1.53 7.23 34.12
CA HIS A 30 -0.61 8.06 34.91
C HIS A 30 0.53 7.18 35.46
N GLY A 31 1.62 7.11 34.71
CA GLY A 31 2.91 6.63 35.21
C GLY A 31 3.78 7.83 35.59
N GLU A 32 4.04 8.03 36.88
CA GLU A 32 5.00 9.01 37.37
C GLU A 32 6.43 8.63 36.93
N ILE A 33 7.03 9.43 36.05
CA ILE A 33 8.45 9.31 35.71
C ILE A 33 9.26 10.21 36.64
N ARG A 34 10.05 9.59 37.52
CA ARG A 34 11.07 10.28 38.33
C ARG A 34 12.17 10.86 37.43
N LYS A 35 12.23 12.19 37.34
CA LYS A 35 13.37 12.91 36.77
C LYS A 35 14.60 12.75 37.67
N LYS A 36 15.65 12.07 37.18
CA LYS A 36 17.02 12.27 37.68
C LYS A 36 17.73 13.24 36.73
N SER A 37 18.06 14.42 37.22
CA SER A 37 18.95 15.35 36.52
C SER A 37 20.40 14.91 36.74
N THR A 38 21.09 14.57 35.67
CA THR A 38 22.56 14.55 35.65
C THR A 38 23.01 15.44 34.51
N ASN A 39 23.53 16.61 34.86
CA ASN A 39 24.27 17.46 33.94
C ASN A 39 25.61 16.77 33.65
N ALA A 40 25.70 16.13 32.48
CA ALA A 40 26.97 15.81 31.85
C ALA A 40 27.02 16.62 30.56
N GLU A 41 28.13 17.31 30.32
CA GLU A 41 28.40 18.05 29.09
C GLU A 41 28.39 17.07 27.91
N VAL A 42 27.49 17.28 26.96
CA VAL A 42 27.37 16.49 25.73
C VAL A 42 28.25 17.15 24.67
N GLU A 43 29.33 16.48 24.27
CA GLU A 43 30.09 16.84 23.07
C GLU A 43 29.15 16.85 21.83
N PRO A 44 29.36 17.75 20.85
CA PRO A 44 28.47 17.83 19.70
C PRO A 44 28.62 16.59 18.82
N ALA A 45 27.62 15.70 18.87
CA ALA A 45 27.52 14.45 18.10
C ALA A 45 27.73 14.60 16.58
N HIS A 46 27.65 15.83 16.06
CA HIS A 46 27.77 16.15 14.64
C HIS A 46 29.18 15.92 14.07
N SER A 47 30.26 16.08 14.86
CA SER A 47 31.62 15.83 14.37
C SER A 47 31.92 14.34 14.28
N SER A 48 31.52 13.55 15.27
CA SER A 48 31.72 12.11 15.31
C SER A 48 30.91 11.38 14.24
N ILE A 49 29.68 11.80 13.96
CA ILE A 49 28.83 11.19 12.92
C ILE A 49 29.38 11.46 11.52
N ASN A 50 29.79 12.70 11.22
CA ASN A 50 30.35 13.03 9.91
C ASN A 50 31.72 12.39 9.68
N ASN A 51 32.56 12.29 10.71
CA ASN A 51 33.84 11.59 10.61
C ASN A 51 33.63 10.10 10.35
N PHE A 52 32.67 9.46 11.03
CA PHE A 52 32.32 8.06 10.79
C PHE A 52 31.81 7.80 9.37
N ILE A 53 30.99 8.71 8.81
CA ILE A 53 30.52 8.59 7.42
C ILE A 53 31.69 8.76 6.43
N ASN A 54 32.53 9.78 6.63
CA ASN A 54 33.64 10.09 5.74
C ASN A 54 34.75 9.03 5.75
N GLU A 55 35.04 8.43 6.92
CA GLU A 55 36.05 7.37 7.03
C GLU A 55 35.63 6.10 6.29
N ASN A 56 34.35 5.72 6.36
CA ASN A 56 33.85 4.48 5.73
C ASN A 56 33.58 4.61 4.23
N GLU A 57 33.39 5.82 3.68
CA GLU A 57 33.14 6.01 2.24
C GLU A 57 34.42 6.01 1.38
N SER A 58 35.63 6.12 1.98
CA SER A 58 36.86 6.45 1.24
C SER A 58 37.79 5.27 0.86
N SER A 59 37.59 4.04 1.38
CA SER A 59 38.63 2.99 1.30
C SER A 59 38.23 1.60 0.77
N ALA A 60 37.01 1.37 0.30
CA ALA A 60 36.54 0.01 -0.03
C ALA A 60 35.79 -0.12 -1.37
N THR A 61 35.95 -1.28 -2.03
CA THR A 61 35.22 -1.66 -3.24
C THR A 61 33.74 -1.91 -2.92
N GLN A 62 32.84 -1.61 -3.86
CA GLN A 62 31.38 -1.68 -3.65
C GLN A 62 30.88 -3.02 -3.06
N GLU A 63 31.45 -4.14 -3.50
CA GLU A 63 31.04 -5.47 -3.04
C GLU A 63 31.45 -5.75 -1.57
N ASN A 64 32.57 -5.18 -1.12
CA ASN A 64 33.02 -5.28 0.27
C ASN A 64 32.17 -4.41 1.20
N ASN A 65 31.67 -3.27 0.71
CA ASN A 65 30.79 -2.40 1.50
C ASN A 65 29.47 -3.09 1.87
N GLU A 66 28.85 -3.90 1.00
CA GLU A 66 27.55 -4.52 1.31
C GLU A 66 27.64 -5.51 2.47
N ILE A 67 28.72 -6.29 2.49
CA ILE A 67 28.98 -7.28 3.53
C ILE A 67 29.29 -6.57 4.85
N GLU A 68 30.05 -5.47 4.81
CA GLU A 68 30.40 -4.69 5.99
C GLU A 68 29.17 -4.01 6.62
N TYR A 69 28.32 -3.33 5.84
CA TYR A 69 27.11 -2.67 6.38
C TYR A 69 26.08 -3.64 6.94
N LYS A 70 25.91 -4.83 6.33
CA LYS A 70 25.02 -5.87 6.85
C LYS A 70 25.54 -6.47 8.16
N SER A 71 26.85 -6.44 8.38
CA SER A 71 27.49 -6.90 9.62
C SER A 71 27.37 -5.90 10.77
N LEU A 72 27.08 -4.61 10.48
CA LEU A 72 26.98 -3.59 11.52
C LEU A 72 25.88 -3.92 12.55
N PRO A 73 26.16 -3.70 13.85
CA PRO A 73 25.18 -3.74 14.91
C PRO A 73 23.91 -2.93 14.59
N SER A 74 22.76 -3.39 15.09
CA SER A 74 21.47 -2.73 14.80
C SER A 74 21.47 -1.23 15.15
N HIS A 75 22.11 -0.83 16.25
CA HIS A 75 22.14 0.58 16.66
C HIS A 75 22.97 1.47 15.71
N GLU A 76 24.07 0.97 15.15
CA GLU A 76 24.90 1.69 14.19
C GLU A 76 24.16 1.90 12.87
N ARG A 77 23.49 0.86 12.36
CA ARG A 77 22.62 0.98 11.18
C ARG A 77 21.53 2.03 11.36
N ALA A 78 20.94 2.10 12.56
CA ALA A 78 19.95 3.14 12.88
C ALA A 78 20.56 4.55 12.86
N THR A 79 21.78 4.68 13.38
CA THR A 79 22.51 5.95 13.44
C THR A 79 22.85 6.47 12.06
N PHE A 80 23.32 5.57 11.19
CA PHE A 80 23.59 5.89 9.80
C PHE A 80 22.34 6.34 9.06
N ALA A 81 21.24 5.57 9.19
CA ALA A 81 19.96 5.94 8.59
C ALA A 81 19.43 7.29 9.10
N PHE A 82 19.53 7.55 10.41
CA PHE A 82 19.15 8.83 10.99
C PHE A 82 19.96 10.00 10.41
N ALA A 83 21.28 9.83 10.26
CA ALA A 83 22.15 10.85 9.69
C ALA A 83 21.79 11.18 8.23
N LYS A 84 21.37 10.19 7.43
CA LYS A 84 20.89 10.43 6.06
C LYS A 84 19.55 11.17 5.99
N LEU A 85 18.70 11.02 7.02
CA LEU A 85 17.43 11.74 7.12
C LEU A 85 17.58 13.18 7.66
N LEU A 86 18.74 13.52 8.23
CA LEU A 86 18.97 14.77 8.92
C LEU A 86 19.36 15.87 7.91
N SER A 87 18.67 17.02 7.93
CA SER A 87 19.13 18.16 7.12
C SER A 87 20.48 18.67 7.63
N PRO A 88 21.35 19.21 6.76
CA PRO A 88 22.65 19.74 7.17
C PRO A 88 22.55 20.75 8.33
N GLY A 89 23.31 20.52 9.40
CA GLY A 89 23.38 21.40 10.58
C GLY A 89 22.23 21.25 11.58
N LYS A 90 21.28 20.34 11.37
CA LYS A 90 20.24 20.01 12.36
C LYS A 90 20.70 18.87 13.27
N THR A 91 20.05 18.73 14.41
CA THR A 91 20.25 17.62 15.36
C THR A 91 19.00 16.76 15.55
N THR A 92 17.85 17.25 15.07
CA THR A 92 16.56 16.55 15.07
C THR A 92 15.94 16.62 13.68
N ILE A 93 15.07 15.66 13.37
CA ILE A 93 14.33 15.61 12.11
C ILE A 93 12.91 16.09 12.40
N VAL A 94 12.44 17.14 11.71
CA VAL A 94 11.01 17.50 11.75
C VAL A 94 10.23 16.71 10.69
N PHE A 95 8.92 16.62 10.86
CA PHE A 95 8.07 15.82 9.95
C PHE A 95 8.24 16.19 8.47
N ASP A 96 8.35 17.48 8.13
CA ASP A 96 8.53 17.89 6.74
C ASP A 96 9.89 17.47 6.15
N ASP A 97 10.96 17.52 6.95
CA ASP A 97 12.27 17.01 6.52
C ASP A 97 12.19 15.50 6.28
N PHE A 98 11.55 14.77 7.19
CA PHE A 98 11.33 13.33 7.07
C PHE A 98 10.62 12.97 5.77
N VAL A 99 9.50 13.64 5.46
CA VAL A 99 8.75 13.40 4.21
C VAL A 99 9.58 13.78 2.98
N SER A 100 10.31 14.91 3.03
CA SER A 100 11.12 15.39 1.91
C SER A 100 12.21 14.38 1.56
N VAL A 101 12.98 13.90 2.54
CA VAL A 101 14.06 12.94 2.29
C VAL A 101 13.51 11.61 1.77
N LEU A 102 12.42 11.10 2.34
CA LEU A 102 11.80 9.87 1.83
C LEU A 102 11.33 10.01 0.38
N SER A 103 10.73 11.14 0.03
CA SER A 103 10.28 11.42 -1.34
C SER A 103 11.47 11.54 -2.30
N GLU A 104 12.53 12.24 -1.91
CA GLU A 104 13.73 12.43 -2.71
C GLU A 104 14.44 11.10 -2.99
N MET A 105 14.58 10.26 -1.96
CA MET A 105 15.19 8.93 -2.09
C MET A 105 14.25 7.87 -2.68
N ARG A 106 13.00 8.24 -3.02
CA ARG A 106 11.93 7.31 -3.47
C ARG A 106 11.70 6.16 -2.47
N LEU A 107 11.88 6.44 -1.19
CA LEU A 107 11.67 5.57 -0.04
C LEU A 107 10.36 5.88 0.70
N ASP A 108 9.41 6.55 0.04
CA ASP A 108 8.08 6.80 0.60
C ASP A 108 7.26 5.52 0.81
N PHE A 109 7.72 4.39 0.26
CA PHE A 109 7.01 3.10 0.24
C PHE A 109 5.57 3.23 -0.31
N GLY A 110 5.27 4.25 -1.11
CA GLY A 110 3.90 4.52 -1.57
C GLY A 110 2.93 4.92 -0.45
N LEU A 111 3.46 5.32 0.72
CA LEU A 111 2.70 5.84 1.84
C LEU A 111 2.31 7.28 1.58
N SER A 112 1.05 7.59 1.86
CA SER A 112 0.55 8.95 1.91
C SER A 112 1.21 9.74 3.06
N ARG A 113 1.20 11.07 2.94
CA ARG A 113 1.67 11.98 4.01
C ARG A 113 0.99 11.70 5.36
N VAL A 114 -0.28 11.27 5.36
CA VAL A 114 -1.01 10.90 6.58
C VAL A 114 -0.44 9.63 7.21
N GLU A 115 -0.10 8.64 6.40
CA GLU A 115 0.55 7.40 6.86
C GLU A 115 1.96 7.69 7.37
N LEU A 116 2.75 8.47 6.63
CA LEU A 116 4.07 8.93 7.08
C LEU A 116 3.99 9.71 8.41
N ALA A 117 2.96 10.54 8.60
CA ALA A 117 2.75 11.25 9.86
C ALA A 117 2.46 10.32 11.04
N ARG A 118 1.81 9.17 10.80
CA ARG A 118 1.62 8.16 11.84
C ARG A 118 2.91 7.45 12.19
N VAL A 119 3.71 7.13 11.17
CA VAL A 119 5.01 6.48 11.36
C VAL A 119 5.91 7.40 12.15
N PHE A 120 5.96 8.68 11.76
CA PHE A 120 6.69 9.72 12.48
C PHE A 120 6.22 9.84 13.93
N ARG A 121 4.91 9.94 14.19
CA ARG A 121 4.36 9.99 15.56
C ARG A 121 4.62 8.73 16.41
N LYS A 122 4.85 7.57 15.79
CA LYS A 122 5.26 6.36 16.53
C LYS A 122 6.74 6.39 16.91
N LEU A 123 7.54 7.14 16.16
CA LEU A 123 8.96 7.33 16.41
C LEU A 123 9.21 8.46 17.39
N ASP A 124 8.45 9.55 17.27
CA ASP A 124 8.41 10.67 18.21
C ASP A 124 7.73 10.25 19.53
N LEU A 125 8.51 9.67 20.43
CA LEU A 125 8.03 9.07 21.68
C LEU A 125 7.51 10.13 22.68
N ASN A 126 8.02 11.36 22.58
CA ASN A 126 7.67 12.43 23.50
C ASN A 126 6.53 13.32 22.97
N GLY A 127 6.27 13.29 21.66
CA GLY A 127 5.18 14.01 20.98
C GLY A 127 5.47 15.49 20.70
N ASP A 128 6.73 15.93 20.69
CA ASP A 128 7.14 17.31 20.46
C ASP A 128 7.21 17.69 18.98
N GLY A 129 7.03 16.73 18.07
CA GLY A 129 7.11 16.93 16.63
C GLY A 129 8.54 16.91 16.07
N HIS A 130 9.53 16.57 16.89
CA HIS A 130 10.94 16.46 16.53
C HIS A 130 11.43 15.05 16.82
N LEU A 131 12.08 14.42 15.84
CA LEU A 131 12.64 13.10 16.01
C LEU A 131 14.12 13.18 16.35
N THR A 132 14.47 12.78 17.56
CA THR A 132 15.87 12.65 18.02
C THR A 132 16.47 11.29 17.60
N LEU A 133 17.80 11.18 17.66
CA LEU A 133 18.50 9.92 17.37
C LEU A 133 18.08 8.81 18.34
N ASP A 134 17.89 9.14 19.62
CA ASP A 134 17.52 8.17 20.65
C ASP A 134 16.09 7.67 20.45
N GLU A 135 15.16 8.55 20.09
CA GLU A 135 13.79 8.19 19.71
C GLU A 135 13.76 7.30 18.45
N PHE A 136 14.52 7.66 17.42
CA PHE A 136 14.64 6.86 16.20
C PHE A 136 15.21 5.45 16.49
N ARG A 137 16.22 5.36 17.36
CA ARG A 137 16.79 4.08 17.82
C ARG A 137 15.78 3.28 18.64
N ALA A 138 15.05 3.94 19.55
CA ALA A 138 14.09 3.30 20.44
C ALA A 138 12.85 2.78 19.70
N GLY A 139 12.37 3.48 18.68
CA GLY A 139 11.23 3.04 17.86
C GLY A 139 11.54 1.89 16.89
N LYS A 140 12.83 1.60 16.63
CA LYS A 140 13.31 0.65 15.62
C LYS A 140 12.88 -0.82 15.78
N PRO A 141 12.77 -1.45 16.98
CA PRO A 141 12.62 -2.91 17.05
C PRO A 141 11.26 -3.45 16.61
N ASN A 142 10.19 -2.64 16.68
CA ASN A 142 8.82 -3.18 16.65
C ASN A 142 7.96 -2.74 15.45
N CYS A 143 8.50 -1.94 14.54
CA CYS A 143 7.78 -1.51 13.34
C CYS A 143 8.49 -2.03 12.07
N PRO A 144 7.89 -2.96 11.31
CA PRO A 144 8.43 -3.48 10.05
C PRO A 144 8.87 -2.36 9.10
N LEU A 145 8.09 -1.29 9.02
CA LEU A 145 8.39 -0.15 8.17
C LEU A 145 9.67 0.60 8.58
N THR A 146 9.94 0.80 9.88
CA THR A 146 11.22 1.43 10.27
C THR A 146 12.41 0.53 10.02
N LYS A 147 12.25 -0.78 10.17
CA LYS A 147 13.30 -1.73 9.80
C LYS A 147 13.58 -1.65 8.30
N ALA A 148 12.52 -1.69 7.50
CA ALA A 148 12.53 -1.52 6.05
C ALA A 148 13.19 -0.21 5.62
N LEU A 149 12.85 0.89 6.30
CA LEU A 149 13.41 2.20 6.06
C LEU A 149 14.91 2.22 6.36
N VAL A 150 15.32 1.73 7.54
CA VAL A 150 16.73 1.68 7.92
C VAL A 150 17.53 0.78 6.96
N GLU A 151 16.99 -0.38 6.58
CA GLU A 151 17.62 -1.28 5.62
C GLU A 151 17.74 -0.62 4.24
N SER A 152 16.74 0.16 3.83
CA SER A 152 16.76 0.88 2.56
C SER A 152 17.75 2.03 2.57
N LEU A 153 17.83 2.81 3.65
CA LEU A 153 18.76 3.94 3.81
C LEU A 153 20.22 3.48 3.94
N VAL A 154 20.45 2.37 4.64
CA VAL A 154 21.80 1.79 4.76
C VAL A 154 22.20 1.13 3.43
N GLY A 155 21.27 0.42 2.79
CA GLY A 155 21.50 -0.27 1.52
C GLY A 155 21.61 0.64 0.30
N SER A 156 20.97 1.81 0.31
CA SER A 156 21.06 2.81 -0.78
C SER A 156 22.47 3.36 -0.94
N THR A 157 23.31 3.30 0.10
CA THR A 157 24.72 3.70 0.03
C THR A 157 25.58 2.73 -0.76
N VAL A 158 25.13 1.48 -0.90
CA VAL A 158 25.95 0.40 -1.46
C VAL A 158 25.53 0.00 -2.87
N ARG A 159 24.25 0.17 -3.20
CA ARG A 159 23.77 -0.11 -4.56
C ARG A 159 23.86 1.16 -5.37
N SER A 160 24.89 1.30 -6.21
CA SER A 160 24.80 2.26 -7.29
C SER A 160 23.53 1.95 -8.08
N GLU A 161 22.77 2.99 -8.41
CA GLU A 161 21.60 2.90 -9.27
C GLU A 161 21.90 2.24 -10.64
N GLN A 162 23.17 1.96 -10.95
CA GLN A 162 23.67 1.27 -12.13
C GLN A 162 23.17 -0.19 -12.25
N ASP A 163 22.75 -0.85 -11.16
CA ASP A 163 22.07 -2.17 -11.25
C ASP A 163 20.56 -2.08 -11.57
N LEU A 164 20.05 -0.85 -11.64
CA LEU A 164 18.71 -0.49 -12.12
C LEU A 164 18.75 0.17 -13.51
N ASP A 165 19.92 0.23 -14.17
CA ASP A 165 20.00 0.64 -15.58
C ASP A 165 19.23 -0.38 -16.43
N PHE A 166 18.01 0.00 -16.83
CA PHE A 166 17.65 0.17 -18.23
C PHE A 166 16.34 0.93 -18.42
N PRO A 167 16.31 1.82 -19.42
CA PRO A 167 16.18 1.45 -20.82
C PRO A 167 17.52 1.50 -21.56
N HIS A 168 17.86 0.45 -22.32
CA HIS A 168 19.08 0.42 -23.13
C HIS A 168 18.97 1.50 -24.21
N ASP A 169 20.10 1.90 -24.81
CA ASP A 169 20.10 2.78 -25.99
C ASP A 169 19.21 2.22 -27.14
N ASP A 170 18.88 0.93 -27.11
CA ASP A 170 17.99 0.24 -28.05
C ASP A 170 16.51 0.15 -27.61
N PHE A 171 16.13 0.75 -26.48
CA PHE A 171 14.74 0.70 -26.00
C PHE A 171 13.81 1.46 -26.96
N ASP A 172 12.81 0.76 -27.50
CA ASP A 172 11.80 1.37 -28.36
C ASP A 172 10.71 2.07 -27.51
N TRP A 173 10.82 3.39 -27.42
CA TRP A 173 9.87 4.26 -26.72
C TRP A 173 8.44 4.25 -27.27
N GLY A 174 8.22 3.66 -28.46
CA GLY A 174 6.92 3.49 -29.07
C GLY A 174 6.14 2.28 -28.59
N VAL A 175 6.77 1.32 -27.90
CA VAL A 175 6.12 0.07 -27.45
C VAL A 175 5.92 0.04 -25.94
N SER A 176 5.05 -0.88 -25.48
CA SER A 176 4.83 -1.11 -24.05
C SER A 176 5.97 -1.88 -23.43
N THR A 177 6.19 -1.73 -22.12
CA THR A 177 7.21 -2.50 -21.40
C THR A 177 6.93 -4.00 -21.50
N ALA A 178 5.64 -4.38 -21.41
CA ALA A 178 5.21 -5.76 -21.58
C ALA A 178 5.55 -6.35 -22.95
N LYS A 179 5.51 -5.54 -24.02
CA LYS A 179 5.88 -5.98 -25.37
C LYS A 179 7.40 -6.01 -25.55
N PHE A 180 8.09 -4.94 -25.14
CA PHE A 180 9.55 -4.83 -25.27
C PHE A 180 10.28 -5.94 -24.53
N TYR A 181 9.88 -6.22 -23.28
CA TYR A 181 10.48 -7.25 -22.45
C TYR A 181 9.83 -8.63 -22.61
N SER A 182 8.98 -8.83 -23.63
CA SER A 182 8.36 -10.14 -23.83
C SER A 182 9.40 -11.21 -24.16
N ALA A 183 9.21 -12.40 -23.60
CA ALA A 183 10.02 -13.58 -23.89
C ALA A 183 9.13 -14.75 -24.32
N PRO A 184 9.65 -15.71 -25.11
CA PRO A 184 8.92 -16.92 -25.43
C PRO A 184 8.50 -17.69 -24.17
N MET A 185 7.32 -18.32 -24.18
CA MET A 185 6.88 -19.21 -23.10
C MET A 185 7.76 -20.47 -22.94
N SER A 186 8.57 -20.80 -23.96
CA SER A 186 9.55 -21.89 -23.88
C SER A 186 10.74 -21.58 -22.97
N GLU A 187 10.93 -20.31 -22.60
CA GLU A 187 11.93 -19.94 -21.60
C GLU A 187 11.40 -20.20 -20.20
N ASP A 188 12.20 -20.86 -19.37
CA ASP A 188 11.87 -21.09 -17.97
C ASP A 188 11.73 -19.77 -17.19
N PHE A 189 10.90 -19.76 -16.16
CA PHE A 189 10.86 -18.65 -15.20
C PHE A 189 12.09 -18.67 -14.29
N VAL A 190 12.53 -17.48 -13.86
CA VAL A 190 13.65 -17.31 -12.91
C VAL A 190 13.24 -16.44 -11.71
N GLY A 191 14.10 -16.44 -10.68
CA GLY A 191 13.95 -15.64 -9.48
C GLY A 191 13.18 -16.33 -8.34
N ASP A 192 12.74 -15.55 -7.36
CA ASP A 192 12.10 -16.06 -6.15
C ASP A 192 10.65 -16.49 -6.42
N ASN A 193 9.98 -15.80 -7.36
CA ASN A 193 8.54 -15.97 -7.59
C ASN A 193 8.23 -16.93 -8.76
N VAL A 194 9.17 -17.81 -9.14
CA VAL A 194 8.99 -18.83 -10.20
C VAL A 194 7.72 -19.65 -10.01
N HIS A 195 7.46 -20.08 -8.78
CA HIS A 195 6.31 -20.90 -8.44
C HIS A 195 4.98 -20.15 -8.62
N ILE A 196 4.94 -18.84 -8.36
CA ILE A 196 3.76 -18.00 -8.59
C ILE A 196 3.55 -17.75 -10.08
N ARG A 197 4.62 -17.43 -10.82
CA ARG A 197 4.56 -17.20 -12.28
C ARG A 197 3.90 -18.36 -13.01
N LYS A 198 4.24 -19.60 -12.65
CA LYS A 198 3.63 -20.82 -13.20
C LYS A 198 2.11 -20.94 -13.03
N LEU A 199 1.50 -20.16 -12.12
CA LEU A 199 0.07 -20.19 -11.82
C LEU A 199 -0.73 -19.08 -12.53
N LEU A 200 -0.05 -18.15 -13.19
CA LEU A 200 -0.67 -16.99 -13.82
C LEU A 200 -1.32 -17.33 -15.17
N ASP A 201 -2.28 -16.50 -15.56
CA ASP A 201 -2.98 -16.60 -16.84
C ASP A 201 -2.18 -15.94 -17.97
N TYR A 202 -1.47 -16.75 -18.76
CA TYR A 202 -0.68 -16.28 -19.91
C TYR A 202 -1.49 -16.06 -21.19
N ASP A 203 -2.82 -16.29 -21.18
CA ASP A 203 -3.70 -15.78 -22.24
C ASP A 203 -3.89 -14.26 -22.07
N PHE A 204 -3.68 -13.76 -20.84
CA PHE A 204 -3.76 -12.34 -20.50
C PHE A 204 -2.38 -11.69 -20.30
N HIS A 205 -1.43 -12.41 -19.69
CA HIS A 205 -0.09 -11.91 -19.37
C HIS A 205 0.97 -12.36 -20.36
N ASN A 206 2.06 -11.60 -20.46
CA ASN A 206 3.26 -12.01 -21.19
C ASN A 206 4.23 -12.76 -20.26
N ASN A 207 5.03 -13.67 -20.81
CA ASN A 207 6.31 -14.01 -20.19
C ASN A 207 7.31 -12.87 -20.43
N TYR A 208 8.21 -12.67 -19.48
CA TYR A 208 9.19 -11.60 -19.50
C TYR A 208 10.60 -12.17 -19.56
N THR A 209 11.54 -11.43 -20.14
CA THR A 209 12.96 -11.82 -20.12
C THR A 209 13.44 -12.07 -18.68
N HIS A 210 14.41 -12.96 -18.50
CA HIS A 210 14.95 -13.31 -17.18
C HIS A 210 15.43 -12.10 -16.38
N LYS A 211 16.13 -11.17 -17.04
CA LYS A 211 16.58 -9.92 -16.42
C LYS A 211 15.39 -9.11 -15.89
N ARG A 212 14.30 -9.00 -16.65
CA ARG A 212 13.10 -8.27 -16.21
C ARG A 212 12.37 -9.00 -15.09
N GLN A 213 12.31 -10.33 -15.09
CA GLN A 213 11.74 -11.10 -13.97
C GLN A 213 12.49 -10.86 -12.64
N LEU A 214 13.83 -10.83 -12.67
CA LEU A 214 14.64 -10.51 -11.49
C LEU A 214 14.43 -9.07 -11.00
N TYR A 215 14.26 -8.12 -11.94
CA TYR A 215 13.88 -6.75 -11.59
C TYR A 215 12.50 -6.70 -10.90
N GLN A 216 11.49 -7.37 -11.46
CA GLN A 216 10.15 -7.46 -10.88
C GLN A 216 10.17 -8.06 -9.47
N ASP A 217 10.94 -9.14 -9.25
CA ASP A 217 11.08 -9.75 -7.92
C ASP A 217 11.65 -8.78 -6.89
N ARG A 218 12.61 -7.94 -7.29
CA ARG A 218 13.16 -6.88 -6.41
C ARG A 218 12.10 -5.82 -6.07
N MET A 219 11.25 -5.43 -7.02
CA MET A 219 10.15 -4.51 -6.75
C MET A 219 9.13 -5.13 -5.78
N ILE A 220 8.74 -6.37 -6.04
CA ILE A 220 7.75 -7.10 -5.22
C ILE A 220 8.26 -7.24 -3.79
N ARG A 221 9.53 -7.64 -3.62
CA ARG A 221 10.15 -7.78 -2.30
C ARG A 221 10.11 -6.47 -1.50
N ARG A 222 10.36 -5.34 -2.16
CA ARG A 222 10.32 -4.01 -1.53
C ARG A 222 8.90 -3.56 -1.18
N ASN A 223 7.89 -3.91 -1.97
CA ASN A 223 6.53 -3.46 -1.68
C ASN A 223 5.81 -4.39 -0.68
N VAL A 224 5.92 -5.71 -0.86
CA VAL A 224 5.13 -6.68 -0.08
C VAL A 224 5.71 -6.92 1.31
N LEU A 225 7.02 -7.16 1.42
CA LEU A 225 7.62 -7.63 2.67
C LEU A 225 7.84 -6.52 3.70
N LEU A 226 7.71 -5.25 3.30
CA LEU A 226 7.93 -4.11 4.20
C LEU A 226 6.65 -3.66 4.92
N GLU A 227 5.48 -4.02 4.39
CA GLU A 227 4.17 -3.50 4.83
C GLU A 227 3.31 -4.52 5.61
N GLY A 228 3.52 -5.82 5.40
CA GLY A 228 2.65 -6.87 5.93
C GLY A 228 3.17 -7.52 7.23
N SER A 229 2.26 -7.75 8.18
CA SER A 229 2.46 -8.71 9.27
C SER A 229 1.60 -9.94 9.03
N SER A 230 2.18 -11.13 9.19
CA SER A 230 1.42 -12.39 9.12
C SER A 230 0.36 -12.45 10.23
N THR A 231 -0.78 -13.08 9.93
CA THR A 231 -1.90 -13.29 10.86
C THR A 231 -2.63 -14.59 10.53
N ASP A 232 -3.27 -15.21 11.52
CA ASP A 232 -3.96 -16.50 11.35
C ASP A 232 -5.25 -16.39 10.53
N GLU A 233 -5.91 -15.21 10.54
CA GLU A 233 -7.16 -14.94 9.81
C GLU A 233 -7.03 -13.69 8.93
N PRO A 234 -6.17 -13.72 7.90
CA PRO A 234 -5.85 -12.55 7.10
C PRO A 234 -7.05 -12.09 6.25
N TRP A 235 -7.11 -10.79 6.00
CA TRP A 235 -8.09 -10.19 5.12
C TRP A 235 -7.52 -9.91 3.73
N LEU A 236 -8.24 -10.29 2.69
CA LEU A 236 -8.15 -9.73 1.35
C LEU A 236 -9.18 -8.60 1.24
N VAL A 237 -8.72 -7.37 1.32
CA VAL A 237 -9.54 -6.16 1.23
C VAL A 237 -9.52 -5.63 -0.20
N CYS A 238 -10.64 -5.73 -0.90
CA CYS A 238 -10.82 -5.15 -2.23
C CYS A 238 -11.53 -3.81 -2.11
N THR A 239 -10.90 -2.73 -2.56
CA THR A 239 -11.56 -1.42 -2.62
C THR A 239 -12.15 -1.19 -3.99
N CYS A 240 -13.33 -0.57 -4.03
CA CYS A 240 -14.00 -0.23 -5.28
C CYS A 240 -14.65 1.15 -5.17
N GLY A 241 -14.93 1.75 -6.32
CA GLY A 241 -15.48 3.10 -6.39
C GLY A 241 -15.07 3.82 -7.66
N PRO A 242 -15.91 4.75 -8.16
CA PRO A 242 -15.58 5.54 -9.33
C PRO A 242 -14.28 6.34 -9.12
N MET A 243 -13.58 6.63 -10.21
CA MET A 243 -12.43 7.53 -10.18
C MET A 243 -12.87 8.89 -9.62
N GLY A 244 -12.12 9.44 -8.65
CA GLY A 244 -12.49 10.67 -7.95
C GLY A 244 -13.37 10.48 -6.70
N ALA A 245 -13.82 9.26 -6.36
CA ALA A 245 -14.54 8.99 -5.11
C ALA A 245 -13.71 9.22 -3.84
N GLY A 246 -12.39 9.34 -3.96
CA GLY A 246 -11.47 9.59 -2.84
C GLY A 246 -11.15 8.34 -2.03
N LYS A 247 -10.94 7.19 -2.70
CA LYS A 247 -10.61 5.91 -2.06
C LYS A 247 -9.43 6.00 -1.09
N GLY A 248 -8.29 6.49 -1.57
CA GLY A 248 -7.11 6.69 -0.74
C GLY A 248 -7.34 7.60 0.47
N TRP A 249 -8.16 8.66 0.31
CA TRP A 249 -8.52 9.53 1.43
C TRP A 249 -9.39 8.81 2.46
N VAL A 250 -10.43 8.08 2.03
CA VAL A 250 -11.31 7.31 2.94
C VAL A 250 -10.50 6.27 3.70
N LEU A 251 -9.62 5.54 3.03
CA LEU A 251 -8.79 4.52 3.66
C LEU A 251 -7.78 5.14 4.62
N GLY A 252 -7.16 6.26 4.25
CA GLY A 252 -6.31 7.03 5.14
C GLY A 252 -7.05 7.51 6.40
N TRP A 253 -8.29 7.98 6.23
CA TRP A 253 -9.16 8.36 7.35
C TRP A 253 -9.52 7.15 8.21
N MET A 254 -9.90 6.02 7.60
CA MET A 254 -10.24 4.79 8.31
C MET A 254 -9.06 4.28 9.11
N SER A 255 -7.87 4.30 8.49
CA SER A 255 -6.62 4.04 9.15
C SER A 255 -6.46 4.95 10.35
N ALA A 256 -6.45 6.27 10.14
CA ALA A 256 -6.19 7.27 11.19
C ALA A 256 -7.09 7.12 12.43
N ASN A 257 -8.30 6.58 12.26
CA ASN A 257 -9.25 6.34 13.34
C ASN A 257 -9.24 4.88 13.88
N GLY A 258 -8.30 4.05 13.44
CA GLY A 258 -8.09 2.68 13.94
C GLY A 258 -8.97 1.61 13.32
N TYR A 259 -9.75 1.92 12.27
CA TYR A 259 -10.66 0.96 11.64
C TYR A 259 -9.95 0.02 10.65
N LEU A 260 -8.93 0.51 9.94
CA LEU A 260 -8.17 -0.26 8.96
C LEU A 260 -6.69 0.13 9.06
N PRO A 261 -5.88 -0.52 9.92
CA PRO A 261 -4.48 -0.13 10.12
C PRO A 261 -3.64 -0.43 8.88
N LEU A 262 -3.56 0.53 7.96
CA LEU A 262 -2.87 0.40 6.67
C LEU A 262 -1.37 0.09 6.82
N GLU A 263 -0.77 0.36 7.99
CA GLU A 263 0.61 -0.04 8.27
C GLU A 263 0.82 -1.55 8.51
N ARG A 264 -0.26 -2.36 8.48
CA ARG A 264 -0.24 -3.82 8.66
C ARG A 264 -0.87 -4.57 7.48
N ILE A 265 -1.10 -3.87 6.36
CA ILE A 265 -1.69 -4.44 5.15
C ILE A 265 -0.69 -4.27 4.03
N SER A 266 -0.42 -5.34 3.29
CA SER A 266 0.36 -5.26 2.05
C SER A 266 -0.50 -4.59 0.98
N LYS A 267 -0.16 -3.35 0.62
CA LYS A 267 -0.88 -2.59 -0.39
C LYS A 267 -0.41 -2.99 -1.79
N ILE A 268 -1.34 -3.54 -2.56
CA ILE A 268 -1.10 -3.97 -3.94
C ILE A 268 -1.73 -2.95 -4.87
N ASP A 269 -0.90 -2.03 -5.37
CA ASP A 269 -1.31 -0.96 -6.27
C ASP A 269 -0.45 -0.97 -7.55
N PRO A 270 -1.03 -1.34 -8.71
CA PRO A 270 -0.34 -1.27 -9.99
C PRO A 270 0.25 0.10 -10.30
N ASP A 271 -0.44 1.20 -9.96
CA ASP A 271 0.07 2.55 -10.23
C ASP A 271 1.34 2.83 -9.39
N ALA A 272 1.43 2.27 -8.18
CA ALA A 272 2.64 2.36 -7.35
C ALA A 272 3.82 1.56 -7.94
N PHE A 273 3.57 0.47 -8.66
CA PHE A 273 4.61 -0.23 -9.43
C PHE A 273 5.04 0.56 -10.66
N LYS A 274 4.11 1.17 -11.39
CA LYS A 274 4.42 1.96 -12.60
C LYS A 274 5.42 3.08 -12.33
N ILE A 275 5.22 3.86 -11.28
CA ILE A 275 6.10 5.00 -10.94
C ILE A 275 7.54 4.56 -10.64
N ARG A 276 7.73 3.29 -10.26
CA ARG A 276 9.04 2.68 -9.97
C ARG A 276 9.67 2.01 -11.18
N MET A 277 8.96 1.91 -12.30
CA MET A 277 9.50 1.42 -13.56
C MET A 277 10.52 2.42 -14.12
N PRO A 278 11.71 1.97 -14.57
CA PRO A 278 12.73 2.87 -15.08
C PRO A 278 12.29 3.58 -16.38
N GLU A 279 11.33 3.04 -17.12
CA GLU A 279 10.77 3.65 -18.33
C GLU A 279 9.76 4.76 -18.02
N TRP A 280 9.19 4.77 -16.81
CA TRP A 280 8.10 5.67 -16.44
C TRP A 280 8.43 7.16 -16.61
N PRO A 281 9.58 7.70 -16.14
CA PRO A 281 9.91 9.10 -16.29
C PRO A 281 9.95 9.55 -17.76
N ILE A 282 10.41 8.69 -18.67
CA ILE A 282 10.54 9.03 -20.09
C ILE A 282 9.19 8.93 -20.79
N TYR A 283 8.37 7.91 -20.52
CA TYR A 283 6.99 7.92 -21.04
C TYR A 283 6.19 9.11 -20.52
N GLN A 284 6.40 9.52 -19.27
CA GLN A 284 5.73 10.67 -18.66
C GLN A 284 6.11 11.98 -19.37
N GLN A 285 7.36 12.14 -19.80
CA GLN A 285 7.79 13.30 -20.61
C GLN A 285 7.05 13.39 -21.95
N ASN A 286 6.69 12.26 -22.55
CA ASN A 286 5.93 12.21 -23.80
C ASN A 286 4.43 12.48 -23.58
N SER A 287 3.81 11.74 -22.65
CA SER A 287 2.42 11.93 -22.22
C SER A 287 2.12 11.02 -21.02
N LEU A 288 1.45 11.57 -20.00
CA LEU A 288 1.03 10.79 -18.83
C LEU A 288 0.05 9.67 -19.16
N ASP A 289 -0.85 9.89 -20.12
CA ASP A 289 -1.77 8.85 -20.58
C ASP A 289 -1.01 7.71 -21.28
N LEU A 290 0.00 8.07 -22.08
CA LEU A 290 0.89 7.10 -22.70
C LEU A 290 1.67 6.31 -21.65
N ALA A 291 2.25 6.96 -20.64
CA ALA A 291 2.96 6.30 -19.55
C ALA A 291 2.09 5.27 -18.84
N GLY A 292 0.86 5.66 -18.49
CA GLY A 292 -0.11 4.77 -17.88
C GLY A 292 -0.42 3.54 -18.74
N LYS A 293 -0.63 3.73 -20.05
CA LYS A 293 -0.94 2.66 -21.02
C LYS A 293 0.25 1.74 -21.26
N GLN A 294 1.43 2.28 -21.53
CA GLN A 294 2.63 1.51 -21.89
C GLN A 294 3.18 0.65 -20.74
N THR A 295 2.84 0.98 -19.50
CA THR A 295 3.26 0.24 -18.30
C THR A 295 2.14 -0.59 -17.68
N HIS A 296 0.92 -0.55 -18.21
CA HIS A 296 -0.25 -1.12 -17.56
C HIS A 296 -0.20 -2.64 -17.41
N ALA A 297 0.09 -3.36 -18.50
CA ALA A 297 0.10 -4.82 -18.50
C ALA A 297 1.16 -5.38 -17.53
N GLU A 298 2.37 -4.81 -17.55
CA GLU A 298 3.43 -5.26 -16.65
C GLU A 298 3.15 -4.92 -15.18
N SER A 299 2.64 -3.72 -14.89
CA SER A 299 2.30 -3.37 -13.50
C SER A 299 1.17 -4.23 -12.95
N GLY A 300 0.21 -4.63 -13.80
CA GLY A 300 -0.83 -5.61 -13.44
C GLY A 300 -0.24 -6.99 -13.15
N TYR A 301 0.69 -7.46 -13.98
CA TYR A 301 1.42 -8.72 -13.76
C TYR A 301 2.21 -8.72 -12.43
N ILE A 302 2.96 -7.65 -12.16
CA ILE A 302 3.70 -7.48 -10.90
C ILE A 302 2.75 -7.48 -9.70
N ALA A 303 1.64 -6.76 -9.81
CA ALA A 303 0.63 -6.68 -8.75
C ALA A 303 0.02 -8.05 -8.42
N GLU A 304 -0.28 -8.88 -9.43
CA GLU A 304 -0.83 -10.22 -9.21
C GLU A 304 0.18 -11.13 -8.49
N ILE A 305 1.46 -11.11 -8.89
CA ILE A 305 2.52 -11.84 -8.19
C ILE A 305 2.67 -11.34 -6.75
N ALA A 306 2.67 -10.02 -6.56
CA ALA A 306 2.77 -9.40 -5.25
C ALA A 306 1.63 -9.81 -4.31
N ALA A 307 0.39 -9.83 -4.82
CA ALA A 307 -0.77 -10.29 -4.06
C ALA A 307 -0.63 -11.78 -3.66
N HIS A 308 -0.22 -12.64 -4.59
CA HIS A 308 0.01 -14.06 -4.31
C HIS A 308 1.09 -14.26 -3.25
N LEU A 309 2.22 -13.55 -3.36
CA LEU A 309 3.31 -13.64 -2.39
C LEU A 309 2.85 -13.17 -1.00
N ALA A 310 2.10 -12.08 -0.92
CA ALA A 310 1.54 -11.59 0.34
C ALA A 310 0.59 -12.64 0.96
N MET A 311 -0.23 -13.29 0.13
CA MET A 311 -1.16 -14.33 0.57
C MET A 311 -0.48 -15.62 1.02
N ASP A 312 0.57 -16.06 0.31
CA ASP A 312 1.39 -17.20 0.71
C ASP A 312 2.10 -16.96 2.06
N ASN A 313 2.24 -15.70 2.49
CA ASN A 313 2.78 -15.32 3.81
C ASN A 313 1.70 -15.00 4.87
N SER A 314 0.42 -15.27 4.58
CA SER A 314 -0.72 -14.98 5.46
C SER A 314 -0.79 -13.52 5.94
N MET A 315 -0.42 -12.58 5.07
CA MET A 315 -0.51 -11.13 5.34
C MET A 315 -1.90 -10.60 5.01
N ASN A 316 -2.37 -9.56 5.70
CA ASN A 316 -3.52 -8.82 5.17
C ASN A 316 -3.12 -8.19 3.83
N VAL A 317 -3.99 -8.26 2.83
CA VAL A 317 -3.74 -7.76 1.47
C VAL A 317 -4.80 -6.74 1.12
N TRP A 318 -4.38 -5.59 0.60
CA TRP A 318 -5.30 -4.60 0.01
C TRP A 318 -5.07 -4.52 -1.49
N VAL A 319 -6.11 -4.81 -2.26
CA VAL A 319 -6.11 -4.65 -3.72
C VAL A 319 -7.01 -3.47 -4.08
N ASP A 320 -6.42 -2.41 -4.66
CA ASP A 320 -7.20 -1.28 -5.17
C ASP A 320 -7.72 -1.55 -6.59
N GLY A 321 -9.01 -1.37 -6.79
CA GLY A 321 -9.66 -1.67 -8.06
C GLY A 321 -10.90 -0.83 -8.31
N SER A 322 -11.51 -1.06 -9.48
CA SER A 322 -12.81 -0.48 -9.83
C SER A 322 -13.96 -1.47 -9.68
N LEU A 323 -13.66 -2.77 -9.51
CA LEU A 323 -14.60 -3.91 -9.60
C LEU A 323 -15.45 -3.95 -10.88
N ARG A 324 -15.11 -3.22 -11.94
CA ARG A 324 -15.85 -3.27 -13.22
C ARG A 324 -15.85 -4.66 -13.84
N ASN A 325 -14.75 -5.38 -13.72
CA ASN A 325 -14.57 -6.74 -14.23
C ASN A 325 -14.94 -7.75 -13.14
N TYR A 326 -16.16 -7.66 -12.61
CA TYR A 326 -16.57 -8.48 -11.47
C TYR A 326 -16.52 -9.99 -11.79
N GLU A 327 -16.65 -10.38 -13.06
CA GLU A 327 -16.50 -11.78 -13.49
C GLU A 327 -15.09 -12.31 -13.23
N TRP A 328 -14.07 -11.47 -13.41
CA TRP A 328 -12.69 -11.82 -13.06
C TRP A 328 -12.55 -11.96 -11.54
N TYR A 329 -13.10 -11.03 -10.76
CA TYR A 329 -13.06 -11.10 -9.30
C TYR A 329 -13.81 -12.32 -8.76
N ALA A 330 -14.94 -12.71 -9.36
CA ALA A 330 -15.70 -13.89 -8.96
C ALA A 330 -14.85 -15.15 -9.12
N LYS A 331 -14.17 -15.30 -10.27
CA LYS A 331 -13.23 -16.40 -10.50
C LYS A 331 -12.02 -16.34 -9.56
N HIS A 332 -11.51 -15.13 -9.32
CA HIS A 332 -10.37 -14.92 -8.44
C HIS A 332 -10.71 -15.29 -6.98
N PHE A 333 -11.88 -14.90 -6.47
CA PHE A 333 -12.32 -15.24 -5.11
C PHE A 333 -12.49 -16.75 -4.93
N VAL A 334 -12.99 -17.48 -5.94
CA VAL A 334 -13.02 -18.95 -5.90
C VAL A 334 -11.61 -19.51 -5.74
N LYS A 335 -10.65 -19.08 -6.58
CA LYS A 335 -9.25 -19.49 -6.47
C LYS A 335 -8.64 -19.14 -5.11
N VAL A 336 -8.98 -17.98 -4.56
CA VAL A 336 -8.52 -17.55 -3.23
C VAL A 336 -9.03 -18.48 -2.15
N ARG A 337 -10.31 -18.85 -2.16
CA ARG A 337 -10.88 -19.79 -1.19
C ARG A 337 -10.31 -21.19 -1.31
N GLU A 338 -10.01 -21.64 -2.53
CA GLU A 338 -9.40 -22.96 -2.78
C GLU A 338 -7.95 -23.01 -2.29
N LYS A 339 -7.15 -21.98 -2.59
CA LYS A 339 -5.71 -21.97 -2.29
C LYS A 339 -5.40 -21.48 -0.87
N TRP A 340 -6.13 -20.49 -0.38
CA TRP A 340 -5.93 -19.87 0.94
C TRP A 340 -7.25 -19.83 1.73
N PRO A 341 -7.75 -20.98 2.19
CA PRO A 341 -9.06 -21.08 2.83
C PRO A 341 -9.19 -20.26 4.13
N GLN A 342 -8.08 -19.86 4.75
CA GLN A 342 -8.04 -19.00 5.93
C GLN A 342 -8.31 -17.52 5.64
N TYR A 343 -8.21 -17.09 4.38
CA TYR A 343 -8.44 -15.69 4.02
C TYR A 343 -9.91 -15.34 4.12
N ARG A 344 -10.19 -14.23 4.78
CA ARG A 344 -11.47 -13.53 4.68
C ARG A 344 -11.44 -12.51 3.56
N ILE A 345 -12.55 -12.31 2.86
CA ILE A 345 -12.65 -11.38 1.73
C ILE A 345 -13.59 -10.24 2.11
N ALA A 346 -13.11 -9.01 1.98
CA ALA A 346 -13.89 -7.81 2.22
C ALA A 346 -13.97 -6.95 0.95
N ILE A 347 -15.13 -6.35 0.68
CA ILE A 347 -15.27 -5.27 -0.30
C ILE A 347 -15.57 -3.97 0.43
N LEU A 348 -14.73 -2.96 0.20
CA LEU A 348 -14.95 -1.59 0.64
C LEU A 348 -15.40 -0.75 -0.56
N ALA A 349 -16.71 -0.53 -0.68
CA ALA A 349 -17.30 0.30 -1.71
C ALA A 349 -17.29 1.76 -1.31
N ILE A 350 -16.55 2.58 -2.05
CA ILE A 350 -16.37 4.00 -1.75
C ILE A 350 -17.03 4.82 -2.84
N THR A 351 -18.07 5.58 -2.46
CA THR A 351 -18.83 6.43 -3.39
C THR A 351 -18.76 7.89 -2.96
N ALA A 352 -19.08 8.80 -3.87
CA ALA A 352 -19.25 10.23 -3.60
C ALA A 352 -20.33 10.79 -4.54
N PRO A 353 -20.96 11.94 -4.22
CA PRO A 353 -21.85 12.62 -5.15
C PRO A 353 -21.15 12.93 -6.48
N ASP A 354 -21.87 12.84 -7.60
CA ASP A 354 -21.29 13.04 -8.93
C ASP A 354 -20.62 14.41 -9.06
N GLU A 355 -21.24 15.47 -8.52
CA GLU A 355 -20.66 16.82 -8.52
C GLU A 355 -19.33 16.88 -7.77
N THR A 356 -19.23 16.20 -6.64
CA THR A 356 -17.98 16.08 -5.87
C THR A 356 -16.92 15.32 -6.67
N ILE A 357 -17.30 14.25 -7.37
CA ILE A 357 -16.39 13.49 -8.22
C ILE A 357 -15.87 14.37 -9.37
N GLN A 358 -16.75 15.09 -10.07
CA GLN A 358 -16.36 15.97 -11.17
C GLN A 358 -15.39 17.06 -10.71
N LYS A 359 -15.67 17.72 -9.58
CA LYS A 359 -14.79 18.73 -8.99
C LYS A 359 -13.40 18.16 -8.71
N ARG A 360 -13.32 16.96 -8.13
CA ARG A 360 -12.05 16.29 -7.82
C ARG A 360 -11.30 15.81 -9.07
N LEU A 361 -12.01 15.33 -10.08
CA LEU A 361 -11.40 14.93 -11.35
C LEU A 361 -10.81 16.14 -12.07
N LYS A 362 -11.55 17.25 -12.13
CA LYS A 362 -11.04 18.52 -12.68
C LYS A 362 -9.81 19.00 -11.92
N HIS A 363 -9.87 19.02 -10.58
CA HIS A 363 -8.73 19.41 -9.76
C HIS A 363 -7.52 18.47 -9.97
N ARG A 364 -7.75 17.16 -10.08
CA ARG A 364 -6.69 16.18 -10.38
C ARG A 364 -6.10 16.41 -11.77
N GLU A 365 -6.92 16.69 -12.78
CA GLU A 365 -6.46 17.01 -14.13
C GLU A 365 -5.63 18.30 -14.14
N GLU A 366 -6.04 19.34 -13.40
CA GLU A 366 -5.27 20.58 -13.25
C GLU A 366 -3.91 20.34 -12.56
N MET A 367 -3.89 19.54 -11.50
CA MET A 367 -2.67 19.29 -10.71
C MET A 367 -1.72 18.29 -11.37
N THR A 368 -2.26 17.29 -12.07
CA THR A 368 -1.49 16.15 -12.55
C THR A 368 -1.49 16.01 -14.06
N GLY A 369 -2.33 16.72 -14.81
CA GLY A 369 -2.52 16.51 -16.25
C GLY A 369 -3.28 15.24 -16.62
N ARG A 370 -3.73 14.44 -15.64
CA ARG A 370 -4.45 13.18 -15.89
C ARG A 370 -5.94 13.42 -16.11
N HIS A 371 -6.33 13.57 -17.39
CA HIS A 371 -7.73 13.59 -17.80
C HIS A 371 -8.39 12.21 -17.58
N VAL A 372 -9.66 12.22 -17.20
CA VAL A 372 -10.48 11.00 -17.08
C VAL A 372 -11.71 11.19 -17.95
N ASP A 373 -11.89 10.29 -18.92
CA ASP A 373 -13.06 10.30 -19.80
C ASP A 373 -14.37 10.22 -18.96
N PRO A 374 -15.29 11.17 -19.14
CA PRO A 374 -16.58 11.19 -18.43
C PRO A 374 -17.41 9.92 -18.62
N ASP A 375 -17.35 9.27 -19.78
CA ASP A 375 -18.10 8.04 -20.04
C ASP A 375 -17.47 6.86 -19.30
N LEU A 376 -16.13 6.78 -19.28
CA LEU A 376 -15.44 5.82 -18.42
C LEU A 376 -15.80 6.03 -16.95
N GLN A 377 -15.94 7.27 -16.49
CA GLN A 377 -16.33 7.54 -15.11
C GLN A 377 -17.76 7.08 -14.82
N ARG A 378 -18.72 7.38 -15.72
CA ARG A 378 -20.12 6.96 -15.60
C ARG A 378 -20.26 5.43 -15.55
N ASP A 379 -19.52 4.75 -16.42
CA ASP A 379 -19.47 3.28 -16.45
C ASP A 379 -18.86 2.72 -15.16
N SER A 380 -17.89 3.42 -14.58
CA SER A 380 -17.33 3.09 -13.27
C SER A 380 -18.38 3.10 -12.17
N SER A 381 -19.22 4.13 -12.12
CA SER A 381 -20.26 4.25 -11.08
C SER A 381 -21.28 3.13 -11.19
N LYS A 382 -21.75 2.82 -12.40
CA LYS A 382 -22.67 1.70 -12.65
C LYS A 382 -22.04 0.34 -12.34
N GLY A 383 -20.79 0.16 -12.73
CA GLY A 383 -20.05 -1.08 -12.52
C GLY A 383 -19.89 -1.46 -11.06
N VAL A 384 -19.82 -0.48 -10.15
CA VAL A 384 -19.73 -0.73 -8.70
C VAL A 384 -21.01 -1.39 -8.18
N GLU A 385 -22.19 -0.89 -8.52
CA GLU A 385 -23.45 -1.47 -8.04
C GLU A 385 -23.66 -2.89 -8.56
N VAL A 386 -23.39 -3.11 -9.85
CA VAL A 386 -23.47 -4.44 -10.46
C VAL A 386 -22.46 -5.37 -9.80
N GLY A 387 -21.18 -4.97 -9.73
CA GLY A 387 -20.12 -5.77 -9.15
C GLY A 387 -20.39 -6.13 -7.69
N LEU A 388 -20.91 -5.20 -6.88
CA LEU A 388 -21.30 -5.49 -5.50
C LEU A 388 -22.40 -6.55 -5.42
N ARG A 389 -23.43 -6.43 -6.25
CA ARG A 389 -24.54 -7.39 -6.26
C ARG A 389 -24.07 -8.79 -6.63
N GLU A 390 -23.22 -8.90 -7.67
CA GLU A 390 -22.76 -10.20 -8.18
C GLU A 390 -21.67 -10.82 -7.28
N LEU A 391 -20.83 -10.00 -6.63
CA LEU A 391 -19.75 -10.49 -5.76
C LEU A 391 -20.18 -10.70 -4.31
N ALA A 392 -21.30 -10.13 -3.88
CA ALA A 392 -21.75 -10.24 -2.50
C ALA A 392 -21.82 -11.69 -1.97
N PRO A 393 -22.29 -12.69 -2.73
CA PRO A 393 -22.30 -14.07 -2.25
C PRO A 393 -20.91 -14.69 -2.01
N SER A 394 -19.85 -14.07 -2.55
CA SER A 394 -18.48 -14.62 -2.57
C SER A 394 -17.54 -13.97 -1.55
N VAL A 395 -18.05 -13.07 -0.71
CA VAL A 395 -17.25 -12.30 0.26
C VAL A 395 -17.82 -12.43 1.67
N ASP A 396 -17.02 -12.11 2.70
CA ASP A 396 -17.43 -12.18 4.10
C ASP A 396 -17.91 -10.83 4.64
N LEU A 397 -17.46 -9.73 4.04
CA LEU A 397 -17.79 -8.38 4.47
C LEU A 397 -17.97 -7.45 3.28
N ILE A 398 -19.04 -6.65 3.32
CA ILE A 398 -19.20 -5.48 2.46
C ILE A 398 -19.41 -4.26 3.34
N ALA A 399 -18.61 -3.22 3.13
CA ALA A 399 -18.86 -1.91 3.71
C ALA A 399 -19.01 -0.87 2.61
N HIS A 400 -20.10 -0.11 2.66
CA HIS A 400 -20.32 1.02 1.75
C HIS A 400 -20.07 2.32 2.48
N VAL A 401 -19.05 3.05 2.03
CA VAL A 401 -18.61 4.31 2.60
C VAL A 401 -18.87 5.44 1.60
N CYS A 402 -19.62 6.44 2.04
CA CYS A 402 -19.93 7.63 1.25
C CYS A 402 -19.00 8.78 1.65
N ASN A 403 -18.15 9.17 0.73
CA ASN A 403 -17.27 10.32 0.83
C ASN A 403 -17.94 11.57 0.22
N SER A 404 -18.97 12.06 0.90
CA SER A 404 -19.71 13.26 0.51
C SER A 404 -19.09 14.56 1.02
N ASN A 405 -17.79 14.56 1.37
CA ASN A 405 -17.17 15.82 1.74
C ASN A 405 -17.12 16.74 0.51
N GLU A 406 -17.79 17.90 0.58
CA GLU A 406 -17.85 18.87 -0.52
C GLU A 406 -16.56 19.68 -0.62
N GLY A 407 -15.40 19.04 -0.41
CA GLY A 407 -14.10 19.70 -0.30
C GLY A 407 -13.72 20.10 1.13
N ASP A 408 -14.61 19.95 2.11
CA ASP A 408 -14.24 20.10 3.52
C ASP A 408 -13.55 18.83 4.03
N MET A 409 -12.22 18.86 4.11
CA MET A 409 -11.43 17.73 4.63
C MET A 409 -11.75 17.38 6.10
N ASN A 410 -12.45 18.26 6.83
CA ASN A 410 -12.88 17.98 8.20
C ASN A 410 -14.19 17.19 8.27
N THR A 411 -14.94 17.13 7.16
CA THR A 411 -16.16 16.30 7.09
C THR A 411 -15.74 14.83 6.93
N PRO A 412 -15.99 13.97 7.93
CA PRO A 412 -15.61 12.57 7.86
C PRO A 412 -16.44 11.81 6.80
N PRO A 413 -15.91 10.71 6.24
CA PRO A 413 -16.72 9.84 5.41
C PRO A 413 -17.84 9.20 6.23
N ILE A 414 -18.97 8.94 5.59
CA ILE A 414 -20.17 8.38 6.23
C ILE A 414 -20.25 6.90 5.86
N LEU A 415 -20.19 6.03 6.86
CA LEU A 415 -20.51 4.61 6.68
C LEU A 415 -22.02 4.48 6.41
N LYS A 416 -22.39 4.07 5.20
CA LYS A 416 -23.81 3.92 4.79
C LYS A 416 -24.39 2.60 5.27
N TYR A 417 -23.64 1.52 5.08
CA TYR A 417 -23.98 0.21 5.64
C TYR A 417 -22.74 -0.67 5.76
N VAL A 418 -22.84 -1.67 6.63
CA VAL A 418 -21.94 -2.82 6.70
C VAL A 418 -22.81 -4.07 6.68
N SER A 419 -22.42 -5.04 5.86
CA SER A 419 -23.04 -6.36 5.83
C SER A 419 -21.94 -7.38 6.09
N LEU A 420 -22.07 -8.12 7.19
CA LEU A 420 -21.37 -9.38 7.39
C LEU A 420 -22.14 -10.45 6.62
N ILE A 421 -21.47 -11.16 5.74
CA ILE A 421 -22.06 -12.17 4.88
C ILE A 421 -21.54 -13.51 5.36
N ASP A 422 -22.38 -14.21 6.12
CA ASP A 422 -22.10 -15.59 6.47
C ASP A 422 -22.59 -16.52 5.35
N SER A 423 -21.64 -17.03 4.56
CA SER A 423 -21.91 -18.02 3.51
C SER A 423 -21.74 -19.47 4.00
N SER A 424 -21.41 -19.69 5.28
CA SER A 424 -21.22 -21.04 5.84
C SER A 424 -22.53 -21.83 5.97
N GLY A 425 -23.67 -21.14 5.90
CA GLY A 425 -24.99 -21.73 6.17
C GLY A 425 -25.24 -21.95 7.67
N ASN A 426 -24.43 -21.37 8.56
CA ASN A 426 -24.61 -21.46 10.00
C ASN A 426 -25.69 -20.49 10.50
N TRP A 427 -26.93 -20.96 10.52
CA TRP A 427 -28.09 -20.18 10.97
C TRP A 427 -28.04 -19.73 12.44
N GLU A 428 -27.19 -20.32 13.28
CA GLU A 428 -27.03 -19.90 14.68
C GLU A 428 -26.42 -18.49 14.77
N LEU A 429 -25.42 -18.17 13.93
CA LEU A 429 -24.79 -16.85 13.86
C LEU A 429 -25.80 -15.74 13.47
N VAL A 430 -26.78 -16.08 12.63
CA VAL A 430 -27.82 -15.13 12.20
C VAL A 430 -28.75 -14.77 13.36
N LYS A 431 -29.02 -15.70 14.28
CA LYS A 431 -29.88 -15.42 15.45
C LYS A 431 -29.22 -14.38 16.35
N ASP A 432 -27.92 -14.50 16.60
CA ASP A 432 -27.18 -13.60 17.49
C ASP A 432 -27.11 -12.17 16.95
N LEU A 433 -26.99 -11.99 15.63
CA LEU A 433 -26.96 -10.66 15.00
C LEU A 433 -28.32 -9.92 15.02
N THR A 434 -29.43 -10.63 15.26
CA THR A 434 -30.77 -10.02 15.29
C THR A 434 -31.29 -9.71 16.69
N ASN A 435 -30.57 -10.17 17.72
CA ASN A 435 -30.93 -9.99 19.14
C ASN A 435 -30.30 -8.74 19.77
N HIS A 436 -29.58 -7.93 18.98
CA HIS A 436 -29.03 -6.61 19.33
C HIS A 436 -29.55 -5.55 18.35
#